data_AF-A0A0S6U2D2-F1
#
_entry.id   AF-A0A0S6U2D2-F1
#
_cell.length_a   1.000
_cell.length_b   1.000
_cell.length_c   1.000
_cell.angle_alpha   90.00
_cell.angle_beta   90.00
_cell.angle_gamma   90.00
#
_symmetry.space_group_name_H-M   'P 1'
#
loop_
_entity.id
_entity.type
_entity.pdbx_description
1 polymer ?
#
loop_
_entity_poly.entity_id
_entity_poly.type
_entity_poly.pdbx_seq_one_letter_code
_entity_poly.pdbx_strand_id
1 'polypeptide(L)' 'MESNQRNYSKEIKIKSVKMYLEASTSSTRIAKELGLSSYKRVLLCAKNY' A
#
# COMPACT_ATOMS: atom_id res chain seq x y z
N MET A 1 9.99 -21.54 13.31
CA MET A 1 9.48 -20.19 13.65
C MET A 1 9.20 -19.49 12.34
N GLU A 2 7.97 -19.58 11.85
CA GLU A 2 7.56 -18.90 10.62
C GLU A 2 7.70 -17.40 10.84
N SER A 3 8.57 -16.78 10.04
CA SER A 3 8.74 -15.35 9.98
C SER A 3 7.37 -14.75 9.64
N ASN A 4 6.70 -14.19 10.65
CA ASN A 4 5.44 -13.48 10.59
C ASN A 4 5.62 -12.18 9.79
N GLN A 5 6.02 -12.30 8.53
CA GLN A 5 5.93 -11.28 7.52
C GLN A 5 4.45 -11.03 7.36
N ARG A 6 3.94 -10.11 8.19
CA ARG A 6 2.69 -9.39 8.06
C ARG A 6 2.53 -9.10 6.58
N ASN A 7 1.79 -9.99 5.92
CA ASN A 7 1.89 -10.18 4.48
C ASN A 7 1.27 -8.94 3.88
N TYR A 8 2.13 -8.01 3.45
CA TYR A 8 1.73 -6.97 2.54
C TYR A 8 1.49 -7.71 1.21
N SER A 9 0.37 -8.44 1.15
CA SER A 9 0.02 -9.33 0.06
C SER A 9 0.06 -8.53 -1.23
N LYS A 10 0.45 -9.20 -2.31
CA LYS A 10 0.55 -8.60 -3.65
C LYS A 10 -0.74 -7.85 -4.03
N GLU A 11 -1.89 -8.34 -3.57
CA GLU A 11 -3.19 -7.69 -3.69
C GLU A 11 -3.30 -6.35 -2.98
N ILE A 12 -2.81 -6.23 -1.74
CA ILE A 12 -2.77 -4.95 -1.00
C ILE A 12 -1.88 -3.95 -1.73
N LYS A 13 -0.77 -4.39 -2.34
CA LYS A 13 0.09 -3.53 -3.19
C LYS A 13 -0.69 -2.98 -4.37
N ILE A 14 -1.26 -3.87 -5.18
CA ILE A 14 -1.99 -3.48 -6.39
C ILE A 14 -3.17 -2.58 -6.03
N LYS A 15 -3.94 -2.93 -5.00
CA LYS A 15 -5.07 -2.11 -4.53
C LYS A 15 -4.62 -0.72 -4.05
N SER A 16 -3.50 -0.63 -3.32
CA SER A 16 -2.95 0.65 -2.85
C SER A 16 -2.48 1.55 -4.00
N VAL A 17 -1.82 0.98 -5.01
CA VAL A 17 -1.34 1.72 -6.18
C VAL A 17 -2.50 2.15 -7.05
N LYS A 18 -3.48 1.26 -7.26
CA LYS A 18 -4.70 1.55 -8.02
C LYS A 18 -5.48 2.72 -7.39
N MET A 19 -5.70 2.71 -6.08
CA MET A 19 -6.31 3.84 -5.35
C MET A 19 -5.49 5.14 -5.46
N TYR A 20 -4.16 5.04 -5.45
CA TYR A 20 -3.28 6.21 -5.57
C TYR A 20 -3.34 6.85 -6.95
N LEU A 21 -3.37 6.03 -8.01
CA LEU A 21 -3.38 6.47 -9.40
C LEU A 21 -4.78 6.90 -9.87
N GLU A 22 -5.83 6.13 -9.57
CA GLU A 22 -7.19 6.44 -10.04
C GLU A 22 -7.90 7.48 -9.17
N ALA A 23 -7.81 7.37 -7.85
CA ALA A 23 -8.63 8.20 -6.96
C ALA A 23 -7.95 9.53 -6.57
N SER A 24 -6.78 9.84 -7.14
CA SER A 24 -5.92 10.99 -6.75
C SER A 24 -5.82 11.15 -5.23
N THR A 25 -5.83 10.02 -4.51
CA THR A 25 -6.00 10.00 -3.07
C THR A 25 -4.63 9.99 -2.40
N SER A 26 -4.44 10.80 -1.36
CA SER A 26 -3.16 10.87 -0.65
C SER A 26 -2.74 9.52 -0.09
N SER A 27 -1.46 9.18 -0.28
CA SER A 27 -0.85 7.92 0.19
C SER A 27 -1.05 7.65 1.69
N THR A 28 -1.16 8.69 2.51
CA THR A 28 -1.52 8.62 3.94
C THR A 28 -2.93 8.12 4.19
N ARG A 29 -3.90 8.54 3.37
CA ARG A 29 -5.30 8.13 3.49
C ARG A 29 -5.47 6.68 3.06
N ILE A 30 -4.83 6.31 1.95
CA ILE A 30 -4.78 4.92 1.44
C ILE A 30 -4.12 3.99 2.45
N ALA A 31 -3.03 4.43 3.10
CA ALA A 31 -2.39 3.64 4.13
C ALA A 31 -3.30 3.40 5.34
N LYS A 32 -4.04 4.43 5.78
CA LYS A 32 -5.05 4.27 6.84
C LYS A 32 -6.16 3.31 6.45
N GLU A 33 -6.68 3.45 5.24
CA GLU A 33 -7.80 2.64 4.74
C GLU A 33 -7.41 1.15 4.58
N LEU A 34 -6.16 0.89 4.18
CA LEU A 34 -5.62 -0.46 4.02
C LEU A 34 -4.95 -1.01 5.31
N GLY A 35 -5.02 -0.30 6.43
CA GLY A 35 -4.41 -0.73 7.69
C GLY A 35 -2.88 -0.83 7.65
N LEU A 36 -2.24 -0.07 6.76
CA LEU A 36 -0.81 -0.08 6.55
C LEU A 36 -0.11 0.83 7.55
N SER A 37 0.93 0.30 8.20
CA SER A 37 1.78 1.10 9.10
C SER A 37 2.47 2.28 8.43
N SER A 38 2.73 2.21 7.11
CA SER A 38 3.57 3.20 6.43
C SER A 38 3.05 3.55 5.03
N TYR A 39 2.59 4.79 4.88
CA TYR A 39 2.28 5.42 3.59
C TYR A 39 3.48 5.46 2.63
N LYS A 40 4.70 5.45 3.17
CA LYS A 40 5.94 5.32 2.37
C LYS A 40 5.96 4.05 1.51
N ARG A 41 5.34 2.94 1.97
CA ARG A 41 5.25 1.71 1.17
C ARG A 41 4.30 1.87 -0.01
N VAL A 42 3.20 2.60 0.16
CA VAL A 42 2.26 2.93 -0.92
C VAL A 42 2.95 3.81 -1.98
N LEU A 43 3.66 4.85 -1.55
CA LEU A 43 4.44 5.73 -2.43
C LEU A 43 5.53 4.98 -3.19
N LEU A 44 6.31 4.16 -2.49
CA LEU A 44 7.36 3.35 -3.12
C LEU A 44 6.77 2.38 -4.13
N CYS A 45 5.64 1.75 -3.81
CA CYS A 45 4.98 0.82 -4.72
C CYS A 45 4.40 1.53 -5.95
N ALA A 46 3.78 2.70 -5.77
CA ALA A 46 3.24 3.49 -6.86
C ALA A 46 4.32 4.08 -7.77
N LYS A 47 5.51 4.36 -7.23
CA LYS A 47 6.66 4.85 -8.01
C LYS A 47 7.35 3.73 -8.81
N ASN A 48 7.21 2.48 -8.37
CA ASN A 48 7.88 1.31 -8.94
C ASN A 48 6.93 0.45 -9.81
N TYR A 49 5.70 0.94 -10.03
CA TYR A 49 4.67 0.36 -10.90
C TYR A 49 4.58 1.23 -12.16
#